data_AF-A0A2E2CRR2-F1
#
_entry.id   AF-A0A2E2CRR2-F1
#
_cell.length_a   1.000
_cell.length_b   1.000
_cell.length_c   1.000
_cell.angle_alpha   90.00
_cell.angle_beta   90.00
_cell.angle_gamma   90.00
#
_symmetry.space_group_name_H-M   'P 1'
#
loop_
_entity.id
_entity.type
_entity.pdbx_description
1 polymer ?
#
loop_
_entity_poly.entity_id
_entity_poly.type
_entity_poly.pdbx_seq_one_letter_code
_entity_poly.pdbx_strand_id
1 'polypeptide(L)'
;MAPTPFEHGLALAWSDGALSRDGAIMLETLQKQLGLSDKERAVQEQAWLSEMSKNQRRSFGDGDQILREWLEGLDDRANLAASARDMGRAALDVGLSKSAWTNAYQFADGLGLGDDLASGVWLEKEAGPLDGWPAALDPLAIILGLVISVPKSAPMQPTQLAEGDAFVLINHSDAKSKPLSWMPELIPVKNDNCAWGWRGDGKVSTTPPSNDLVYCNSVILSWIRRLVAMRHQRGESGLEELPEGFQVMPSSAELERDGNNLKLSMIVDLGENGLVRPWASVNVDGKVSINPAPENLGSTWARIHDGLANVMVTALETLPGQLLQAAGLQTNWTNISVHEGWITHDLSE
;
A
#
# COMPACT_ATOMS: atom_id res chain seq x y z
N MET A 1 7.68 -13.97 -8.78
CA MET A 1 8.46 -12.99 -9.56
C MET A 1 7.60 -11.74 -9.68
N ALA A 2 8.18 -10.55 -9.88
CA ALA A 2 7.35 -9.40 -10.22
C ALA A 2 6.71 -9.64 -11.60
N PRO A 3 5.44 -9.25 -11.81
CA PRO A 3 4.75 -9.49 -13.06
C PRO A 3 5.44 -8.72 -14.19
N THR A 4 5.50 -9.29 -15.39
CA THR A 4 5.86 -8.54 -16.59
C THR A 4 4.76 -7.52 -16.92
N PRO A 5 5.01 -6.53 -17.80
CA PRO A 5 3.95 -5.63 -18.29
C PRO A 5 2.79 -6.37 -18.97
N PHE A 6 3.07 -7.47 -19.67
CA PHE A 6 2.03 -8.26 -20.31
C PHE A 6 1.23 -9.09 -19.29
N GLU A 7 1.86 -9.64 -18.26
CA GLU A 7 1.18 -10.29 -17.14
C GLU A 7 0.34 -9.31 -16.32
N HIS A 8 0.80 -8.07 -16.17
CA HIS A 8 -0.01 -7.00 -15.58
C HIS A 8 -1.24 -6.70 -16.45
N GLY A 9 -1.07 -6.59 -17.77
CA GLY A 9 -2.19 -6.45 -18.70
C GLY A 9 -3.18 -7.62 -18.64
N LEU A 10 -2.69 -8.86 -18.51
CA LEU A 10 -3.52 -10.03 -18.26
C LEU A 10 -4.30 -9.92 -16.95
N ALA A 11 -3.66 -9.45 -15.88
CA ALA A 11 -4.31 -9.23 -14.59
C ALA A 11 -5.46 -8.21 -14.69
N LEU A 12 -5.27 -7.13 -15.45
CA LEU A 12 -6.32 -6.14 -15.70
C LEU A 12 -7.44 -6.72 -16.56
N ALA A 13 -7.09 -7.42 -17.65
CA ALA A 13 -8.06 -8.01 -18.57
C ALA A 13 -8.98 -9.05 -17.90
N TRP A 14 -8.48 -9.72 -16.86
CA TRP A 14 -9.17 -10.75 -16.08
C TRP A 14 -9.56 -10.27 -14.69
N SER A 15 -9.51 -8.95 -14.40
CA SER A 15 -9.67 -8.42 -13.03
C SER A 15 -11.00 -8.78 -12.39
N ASP A 16 -12.02 -9.03 -13.20
CA ASP A 16 -13.35 -9.44 -12.79
C ASP A 16 -13.63 -10.92 -13.04
N GLY A 17 -12.61 -11.74 -13.31
CA GLY A 17 -12.72 -13.19 -13.40
C GLY A 17 -13.21 -13.76 -14.74
N ALA A 18 -13.34 -12.94 -15.78
CA ALA A 18 -13.57 -13.42 -17.15
C ALA A 18 -12.91 -12.51 -18.18
N LEU A 19 -12.36 -13.10 -19.25
CA LEU A 19 -11.85 -12.33 -20.38
C LEU A 19 -12.96 -11.99 -21.36
N SER A 20 -13.19 -10.70 -21.59
CA SER A 20 -14.09 -10.23 -22.64
C SER A 20 -13.43 -10.26 -24.02
N ARG A 21 -14.25 -10.18 -25.07
CA ARG A 21 -13.76 -10.07 -26.45
C ARG A 21 -12.91 -8.82 -26.65
N ASP A 22 -13.32 -7.71 -26.07
CA ASP A 22 -12.61 -6.44 -26.18
C ASP A 22 -11.30 -6.49 -25.39
N GLY A 23 -11.29 -7.11 -24.21
CA GLY A 23 -10.07 -7.40 -23.46
C GLY A 23 -9.07 -8.26 -24.24
N ALA A 24 -9.52 -9.27 -24.97
CA ALA A 24 -8.66 -10.10 -25.82
C ALA A 24 -8.01 -9.29 -26.97
N ILE A 25 -8.77 -8.41 -27.62
CA ILE A 25 -8.27 -7.51 -28.67
C ILE A 25 -7.27 -6.50 -28.09
N MET A 26 -7.53 -5.99 -26.88
CA MET A 26 -6.61 -5.10 -26.18
C MET A 26 -5.30 -5.79 -25.81
N LEU A 27 -5.33 -7.07 -25.42
CA LEU A 27 -4.11 -7.86 -25.18
C LEU A 27 -3.30 -8.08 -26.47
N GLU A 28 -3.95 -8.24 -27.63
CA GLU A 28 -3.24 -8.24 -28.92
C GLU A 28 -2.59 -6.89 -29.23
N THR A 29 -3.24 -5.79 -28.84
CA THR A 29 -2.71 -4.44 -28.99
C THR A 29 -1.51 -4.24 -28.07
N LEU A 30 -1.61 -4.68 -26.82
CA LEU A 30 -0.53 -4.67 -25.84
C LEU A 30 0.66 -5.49 -26.33
N GLN A 31 0.44 -6.73 -26.83
CA GLN A 31 1.49 -7.57 -27.38
C GLN A 31 2.30 -6.83 -28.47
N LYS A 32 1.61 -6.16 -29.39
CA LYS A 32 2.24 -5.36 -30.44
C LYS A 32 3.01 -4.17 -29.89
N GLN A 33 2.44 -3.44 -28.92
CA GLN A 33 3.10 -2.30 -28.28
C GLN A 33 4.36 -2.71 -27.50
N LEU A 34 4.38 -3.90 -26.91
CA LEU A 34 5.52 -4.46 -26.18
C LEU A 34 6.53 -5.18 -27.10
N GLY A 35 6.23 -5.34 -28.39
CA GLY A 35 7.09 -6.05 -29.34
C GLY A 35 7.22 -7.56 -29.08
N LEU A 36 6.26 -8.17 -28.38
CA LEU A 36 6.29 -9.58 -28.01
C LEU A 36 5.92 -10.50 -29.18
N SER A 37 6.70 -11.56 -29.38
CA SER A 37 6.33 -12.63 -30.30
C SER A 37 5.17 -13.48 -29.74
N ASP A 38 4.44 -14.17 -30.63
CA ASP A 38 3.37 -15.10 -30.22
C ASP A 38 3.90 -16.19 -29.28
N LYS A 39 5.16 -16.60 -29.44
CA LYS A 39 5.80 -17.59 -28.57
C LYS A 39 6.03 -17.05 -27.16
N GLU A 40 6.52 -15.82 -27.02
CA GLU A 40 6.76 -15.19 -25.71
C GLU A 40 5.44 -14.90 -25.00
N ARG A 41 4.45 -14.42 -25.75
CA ARG A 41 3.08 -14.26 -25.27
C ARG A 41 2.53 -15.59 -24.74
N ALA A 42 2.61 -16.66 -25.52
CA ALA A 42 2.07 -17.97 -25.14
C ALA A 42 2.71 -18.52 -23.85
N VAL A 43 4.02 -18.29 -23.64
CA VAL A 43 4.70 -18.70 -22.40
C VAL A 43 4.12 -17.95 -21.19
N GLN A 44 3.94 -16.63 -21.30
CA GLN A 44 3.38 -15.81 -20.23
C GLN A 44 1.91 -16.13 -19.96
N GLU A 45 1.09 -16.28 -21.01
CA GLU A 45 -0.31 -16.71 -20.88
C GLU A 45 -0.41 -18.11 -20.26
N GLN A 46 0.46 -19.05 -20.62
CA GLN A 46 0.46 -20.38 -20.05
C GLN A 46 0.88 -20.39 -18.57
N ALA A 47 1.89 -19.60 -18.20
CA ALA A 47 2.27 -19.40 -16.81
C ALA A 47 1.10 -18.79 -16.02
N TRP A 48 0.52 -17.70 -16.53
CA TRP A 48 -0.63 -17.03 -15.96
C TRP A 48 -1.84 -17.96 -15.79
N LEU A 49 -2.23 -18.70 -16.84
CA LEU A 49 -3.34 -19.66 -16.81
C LEU A 49 -3.07 -20.82 -15.84
N SER A 50 -1.82 -21.25 -15.67
CA SER A 50 -1.49 -22.28 -14.68
C SER A 50 -1.69 -21.80 -13.25
N GLU A 51 -1.46 -20.52 -12.97
CA GLU A 51 -1.77 -19.89 -11.69
C GLU A 51 -3.27 -19.62 -11.54
N MET A 52 -3.93 -19.12 -12.59
CA MET A 52 -5.37 -18.84 -12.63
C MET A 52 -6.24 -20.10 -12.52
N SER A 53 -5.84 -21.24 -13.13
CA SER A 53 -6.65 -22.47 -13.12
C SER A 53 -6.88 -23.07 -11.74
N LYS A 54 -6.13 -22.58 -10.73
CA LYS A 54 -6.32 -22.91 -9.32
C LYS A 54 -7.42 -22.10 -8.64
N ASN A 55 -7.82 -20.96 -9.24
CA ASN A 55 -8.82 -20.04 -8.71
C ASN A 55 -10.10 -20.08 -9.58
N GLN A 56 -11.10 -20.86 -9.15
CA GLN A 56 -12.41 -20.90 -9.83
C GLN A 56 -13.26 -19.66 -9.48
N ARG A 57 -13.14 -18.57 -10.24
CA ARG A 57 -14.15 -17.51 -10.27
C ARG A 57 -14.57 -17.24 -11.71
N ARG A 58 -15.87 -17.22 -11.97
CA ARG A 58 -16.50 -16.78 -13.23
C ARG A 58 -17.29 -15.51 -12.93
N SER A 59 -17.07 -14.44 -13.68
CA SER A 59 -17.91 -13.22 -13.67
C SER A 59 -18.06 -12.65 -15.10
N PHE A 60 -18.56 -11.43 -15.29
CA PHE A 60 -19.21 -10.94 -16.50
C PHE A 60 -18.29 -10.36 -17.61
N GLY A 61 -17.02 -10.08 -17.33
CA GLY A 61 -16.02 -9.59 -18.31
C GLY A 61 -15.91 -8.07 -18.44
N ASP A 62 -15.94 -7.31 -17.35
CA ASP A 62 -15.81 -5.84 -17.30
C ASP A 62 -14.35 -5.35 -17.03
N GLY A 63 -13.35 -6.26 -17.04
CA GLY A 63 -11.92 -5.91 -16.88
C GLY A 63 -11.32 -5.13 -18.07
N ASP A 64 -12.04 -5.03 -19.19
CA ASP A 64 -11.60 -4.34 -20.39
C ASP A 64 -11.54 -2.81 -20.23
N GLN A 65 -12.40 -2.22 -19.39
CA GLN A 65 -12.36 -0.79 -19.11
C GLN A 65 -11.04 -0.41 -18.42
N ILE A 66 -10.64 -1.16 -17.40
CA ILE A 66 -9.41 -0.89 -16.63
C ILE A 66 -8.17 -1.12 -17.50
N LEU A 67 -8.18 -2.17 -18.32
CA LEU A 67 -7.11 -2.42 -19.29
C LEU A 67 -7.01 -1.28 -20.32
N ARG A 68 -8.14 -0.76 -20.80
CA ARG A 68 -8.17 0.37 -21.75
C ARG A 68 -7.56 1.63 -21.13
N GLU A 69 -7.96 2.00 -19.93
CA GLU A 69 -7.42 3.16 -19.21
C GLU A 69 -5.90 3.03 -19.01
N TRP A 70 -5.42 1.82 -18.70
CA TRP A 70 -3.98 1.56 -18.59
C TRP A 70 -3.26 1.66 -19.94
N LEU A 71 -3.82 1.10 -21.03
CA LEU A 71 -3.28 1.20 -22.38
C LEU A 71 -3.20 2.64 -22.88
N GLU A 72 -4.23 3.45 -22.66
CA GLU A 72 -4.24 4.88 -23.00
C GLU A 72 -3.13 5.63 -22.25
N GLY A 73 -2.85 5.24 -21.01
CA GLY A 73 -1.73 5.78 -20.23
C GLY A 73 -0.35 5.39 -20.77
N LEU A 74 -0.23 4.31 -21.55
CA LEU A 74 1.05 3.86 -22.14
C LEU A 74 1.45 4.64 -23.40
N ASP A 75 0.53 5.37 -24.02
CA ASP A 75 0.77 6.11 -25.27
C ASP A 75 1.63 7.38 -25.05
N ASP A 76 1.67 7.93 -23.83
CA ASP A 76 2.47 9.13 -23.49
C ASP A 76 3.95 8.79 -23.19
N ARG A 77 4.64 8.22 -24.18
CA ARG A 77 6.01 7.69 -24.02
C ARG A 77 7.03 8.69 -23.48
N ALA A 78 6.94 9.96 -23.88
CA ALA A 78 7.90 10.99 -23.45
C ALA A 78 7.77 11.30 -21.95
N ASN A 79 6.53 11.39 -21.46
CA ASN A 79 6.24 11.60 -20.06
C ASN A 79 6.59 10.36 -19.21
N LEU A 80 6.33 9.16 -19.74
CA LEU A 80 6.70 7.90 -19.08
C LEU A 80 8.22 7.75 -18.94
N ALA A 81 9.00 8.11 -19.96
CA ALA A 81 10.46 8.06 -19.92
C ALA A 81 11.04 9.03 -18.88
N ALA A 82 10.54 10.26 -18.82
CA ALA A 82 10.94 11.22 -17.79
C ALA A 82 10.57 10.71 -16.39
N SER A 83 9.34 10.25 -16.21
CA SER A 83 8.86 9.73 -14.93
C SER A 83 9.63 8.49 -14.48
N ALA A 84 9.96 7.56 -15.38
CA ALA A 84 10.75 6.37 -15.06
C ALA A 84 12.15 6.73 -14.58
N ARG A 85 12.78 7.76 -15.18
CA ARG A 85 14.07 8.28 -14.72
C ARG A 85 13.98 8.88 -13.32
N ASP A 86 12.99 9.72 -13.08
CA ASP A 86 12.76 10.36 -11.78
C ASP A 86 12.46 9.31 -10.69
N MET A 87 11.69 8.26 -11.05
CA MET A 87 11.44 7.09 -10.20
C MET A 87 12.71 6.31 -9.87
N GLY A 88 13.61 6.12 -10.84
CA GLY A 88 14.90 5.49 -10.60
C GLY A 88 15.75 6.26 -9.57
N ARG A 89 15.81 7.59 -9.71
CA ARG A 89 16.52 8.45 -8.76
C ARG A 89 15.90 8.38 -7.37
N ALA A 90 14.57 8.49 -7.28
CA ALA A 90 13.83 8.48 -6.02
C ALA A 90 13.98 7.12 -5.30
N ALA A 91 14.05 6.01 -6.04
CA ALA A 91 14.20 4.69 -5.45
C ALA A 91 15.53 4.52 -4.69
N LEU A 92 16.58 5.26 -5.06
CA LEU A 92 17.82 5.30 -4.29
C LEU A 92 17.63 5.93 -2.90
N ASP A 93 16.82 7.00 -2.82
CA ASP A 93 16.60 7.73 -1.57
C ASP A 93 15.79 6.90 -0.56
N VAL A 94 14.99 5.95 -1.05
CA VAL A 94 14.16 5.03 -0.25
C VAL A 94 14.90 3.73 0.11
N GLY A 95 16.00 3.44 -0.59
CA GLY A 95 16.76 2.20 -0.45
C GLY A 95 16.30 1.13 -1.45
N LEU A 96 17.05 1.00 -2.54
CA LEU A 96 16.78 0.03 -3.60
C LEU A 96 17.50 -1.29 -3.34
N SER A 97 16.74 -2.35 -3.05
CA SER A 97 17.30 -3.70 -2.91
C SER A 97 17.65 -4.32 -4.27
N LYS A 98 18.56 -5.30 -4.30
CA LYS A 98 18.96 -6.00 -5.54
C LYS A 98 17.77 -6.69 -6.23
N SER A 99 16.86 -7.29 -5.45
CA SER A 99 15.65 -7.92 -5.98
C SER A 99 14.65 -6.90 -6.52
N ALA A 100 14.44 -5.77 -5.81
CA ALA A 100 13.61 -4.68 -6.28
C ALA A 100 14.16 -4.06 -7.57
N TRP A 101 15.47 -3.84 -7.67
CA TRP A 101 16.13 -3.39 -8.90
C TRP A 101 15.90 -4.35 -10.05
N THR A 102 16.15 -5.65 -9.83
CA THR A 102 16.03 -6.67 -10.88
C THR A 102 14.60 -6.70 -11.43
N ASN A 103 13.62 -6.69 -10.54
CA ASN A 103 12.21 -6.70 -10.89
C ASN A 103 11.77 -5.40 -11.58
N ALA A 104 12.22 -4.24 -11.06
CA ALA A 104 11.83 -2.93 -11.59
C ALA A 104 12.43 -2.71 -12.98
N TYR A 105 13.70 -3.07 -13.16
CA TYR A 105 14.38 -3.02 -14.45
C TYR A 105 13.69 -3.94 -15.44
N GLN A 106 13.39 -5.19 -15.08
CA GLN A 106 12.69 -6.12 -15.97
C GLN A 106 11.31 -5.59 -16.39
N PHE A 107 10.55 -4.98 -15.47
CA PHE A 107 9.26 -4.38 -15.79
C PHE A 107 9.40 -3.16 -16.70
N ALA A 108 10.30 -2.22 -16.37
CA ALA A 108 10.52 -1.01 -17.14
C ALA A 108 11.09 -1.32 -18.53
N ASP A 109 12.02 -2.26 -18.64
CA ASP A 109 12.58 -2.73 -19.91
C ASP A 109 11.50 -3.35 -20.80
N GLY A 110 10.58 -4.12 -20.22
CA GLY A 110 9.40 -4.62 -20.94
C GLY A 110 8.49 -3.51 -21.50
N LEU A 111 8.47 -2.31 -20.89
CA LEU A 111 7.77 -1.13 -21.41
C LEU A 111 8.62 -0.30 -22.39
N GLY A 112 9.88 -0.65 -22.62
CA GLY A 112 10.85 0.14 -23.37
C GLY A 112 11.45 1.32 -22.58
N LEU A 113 11.35 1.30 -21.24
CA LEU A 113 11.78 2.36 -20.32
C LEU A 113 13.00 1.95 -19.47
N GLY A 114 13.60 0.78 -19.74
CA GLY A 114 14.70 0.22 -18.95
C GLY A 114 15.90 1.15 -18.83
N ASP A 115 16.34 1.71 -19.96
CA ASP A 115 17.46 2.67 -20.03
C ASP A 115 17.15 3.97 -19.26
N ASP A 116 15.92 4.47 -19.33
CA ASP A 116 15.52 5.68 -18.62
C ASP A 116 15.52 5.46 -17.11
N LEU A 117 14.94 4.36 -16.65
CA LEU A 117 14.99 3.96 -15.23
C LEU A 117 16.44 3.80 -14.75
N ALA A 118 17.27 3.07 -15.52
CA ALA A 118 18.67 2.84 -15.17
C ALA A 118 19.47 4.14 -15.10
N SER A 119 19.24 5.08 -16.02
CA SER A 119 19.93 6.36 -16.03
C SER A 119 19.63 7.20 -14.78
N GLY A 120 18.42 7.06 -14.21
CA GLY A 120 18.04 7.69 -12.94
C GLY A 120 18.68 7.01 -11.72
N VAL A 121 18.71 5.67 -11.70
CA VAL A 121 19.37 4.89 -10.63
C VAL A 121 20.88 5.09 -10.63
N TRP A 122 21.52 5.24 -11.79
CA TRP A 122 22.97 5.44 -11.89
C TRP A 122 23.42 6.89 -11.89
N LEU A 123 22.49 7.84 -11.77
CA LEU A 123 22.77 9.28 -11.81
C LEU A 123 23.49 9.72 -13.10
N GLU A 124 23.30 8.99 -14.19
CA GLU A 124 23.94 9.27 -15.49
C GLU A 124 23.29 10.44 -16.22
N LYS A 125 21.99 10.66 -15.98
CA LYS A 125 21.21 11.77 -16.51
C LYS A 125 20.59 12.54 -15.36
N GLU A 126 20.45 13.85 -15.55
CA GLU A 126 19.74 14.71 -14.61
C GLU A 126 18.29 14.22 -14.49
N ALA A 127 17.87 13.95 -13.25
CA ALA A 127 16.54 13.50 -12.89
C ALA A 127 15.90 14.59 -12.02
N GLY A 128 14.64 14.89 -12.28
CA GLY A 128 13.86 15.84 -11.50
C GLY A 128 13.50 15.27 -10.12
N PRO A 129 13.09 16.13 -9.17
CA PRO A 129 12.38 15.66 -7.99
C PRO A 129 11.10 14.93 -8.43
N LEU A 130 10.86 13.75 -7.87
CA LEU A 130 9.69 12.97 -8.22
C LEU A 130 8.45 13.54 -7.50
N ASP A 131 7.63 14.28 -8.24
CA ASP A 131 6.41 14.95 -7.73
C ASP A 131 5.10 14.20 -8.05
N GLY A 132 5.24 13.04 -8.70
CA GLY A 132 4.16 12.15 -9.14
C GLY A 132 4.59 11.34 -10.36
N TRP A 133 3.74 10.42 -10.82
CA TRP A 133 3.94 9.66 -12.05
C TRP A 133 2.58 9.35 -12.72
N PRO A 134 2.56 9.08 -14.04
CA PRO A 134 1.37 8.59 -14.73
C PRO A 134 0.90 7.25 -14.16
N ALA A 135 -0.41 7.04 -14.04
CA ALA A 135 -0.98 5.81 -13.49
C ALA A 135 -0.48 4.52 -14.18
N ALA A 136 -0.08 4.62 -15.45
CA ALA A 136 0.53 3.51 -16.18
C ALA A 136 1.83 2.98 -15.54
N LEU A 137 2.53 3.80 -14.74
CA LEU A 137 3.73 3.44 -13.99
C LEU A 137 3.45 3.02 -12.54
N ASP A 138 2.19 2.94 -12.10
CA ASP A 138 1.85 2.44 -10.76
C ASP A 138 2.51 1.09 -10.45
N PRO A 139 2.53 0.09 -11.36
CA PRO A 139 3.22 -1.17 -11.09
C PRO A 139 4.73 -0.99 -10.86
N LEU A 140 5.37 -0.11 -11.64
CA LEU A 140 6.79 0.21 -11.48
C LEU A 140 7.05 0.89 -10.13
N ALA A 141 6.17 1.81 -9.72
CA ALA A 141 6.25 2.50 -8.43
C ALA A 141 6.13 1.52 -7.26
N ILE A 142 5.25 0.51 -7.40
CA ILE A 142 5.07 -0.56 -6.40
C ILE A 142 6.35 -1.39 -6.29
N ILE A 143 6.93 -1.82 -7.41
CA ILE A 143 8.14 -2.64 -7.42
C ILE A 143 9.33 -1.88 -6.80
N LEU A 144 9.42 -0.57 -7.06
CA LEU A 144 10.46 0.31 -6.51
C LEU A 144 10.20 0.74 -5.06
N GLY A 145 9.06 0.38 -4.47
CA GLY A 145 8.69 0.81 -3.11
C GLY A 145 8.33 2.30 -3.00
N LEU A 146 8.14 3.01 -4.11
CA LEU A 146 7.90 4.45 -4.17
C LEU A 146 6.49 4.85 -3.74
N VAL A 147 5.53 3.92 -3.81
CA VAL A 147 4.17 4.09 -3.27
C VAL A 147 4.19 4.31 -1.75
N ILE A 148 5.32 4.06 -1.09
CA ILE A 148 5.55 4.25 0.35
C ILE A 148 6.26 5.59 0.64
N SER A 149 6.84 6.28 -0.34
CA SER A 149 7.90 7.27 -0.04
C SER A 149 7.96 8.52 -0.90
N VAL A 150 7.12 8.67 -1.93
CA VAL A 150 7.22 9.84 -2.81
C VAL A 150 6.11 10.83 -2.50
N PRO A 151 6.46 12.07 -2.07
CA PRO A 151 5.48 13.11 -1.88
C PRO A 151 4.93 13.55 -3.25
N LYS A 152 3.60 13.53 -3.41
CA LYS A 152 2.95 14.36 -4.43
C LYS A 152 3.19 15.83 -4.04
N SER A 153 4.17 16.48 -4.63
CA SER A 153 4.25 17.94 -4.64
C SER A 153 3.19 18.47 -5.61
N ALA A 154 1.92 18.41 -5.21
CA ALA A 154 0.93 19.25 -5.85
C ALA A 154 1.37 20.71 -5.66
N PRO A 155 1.22 21.59 -6.67
CA PRO A 155 1.37 23.03 -6.45
C PRO A 155 0.52 23.41 -5.23
N MET A 156 1.11 24.16 -4.29
CA MET A 156 0.47 24.66 -3.07
C MET A 156 -0.77 25.48 -3.42
N GLN A 157 -1.88 24.81 -3.71
CA GLN A 157 -3.18 25.36 -3.37
C GLN A 157 -3.19 25.45 -1.85
N PRO A 158 -3.61 26.60 -1.28
CA PRO A 158 -3.73 26.71 0.16
C PRO A 158 -4.61 25.56 0.65
N THR A 159 -4.06 24.71 1.52
CA THR A 159 -4.78 23.59 2.11
C THR A 159 -6.04 24.15 2.77
N GLN A 160 -7.20 23.82 2.22
CA GLN A 160 -8.46 24.18 2.87
C GLN A 160 -8.59 23.31 4.12
N LEU A 161 -8.46 23.95 5.28
CA LEU A 161 -8.65 23.29 6.57
C LEU A 161 -10.16 23.17 6.84
N ALA A 162 -10.61 21.94 7.08
CA ALA A 162 -11.98 21.67 7.47
C ALA A 162 -12.20 22.00 8.96
N GLU A 163 -13.46 22.27 9.33
CA GLU A 163 -13.89 22.22 10.72
C GLU A 163 -14.10 20.76 11.12
N GLY A 164 -13.75 20.38 12.35
CA GLY A 164 -13.95 19.03 12.86
C GLY A 164 -12.96 18.64 13.94
N ASP A 165 -13.19 17.47 14.53
CA ASP A 165 -12.31 16.91 15.55
C ASP A 165 -11.01 16.41 14.94
N ALA A 166 -9.89 16.64 15.63
CA ALA A 166 -8.59 16.08 15.25
C ALA A 166 -8.49 14.63 15.70
N PHE A 167 -8.18 13.72 14.78
CA PHE A 167 -7.89 12.30 15.03
C PHE A 167 -6.39 11.99 14.94
N VAL A 168 -5.62 12.93 14.39
CA VAL A 168 -4.15 12.95 14.41
C VAL A 168 -3.71 14.35 14.79
N LEU A 169 -2.74 14.45 15.69
CA LEU A 169 -2.09 15.71 16.07
C LEU A 169 -0.58 15.52 16.07
N ILE A 170 0.13 16.48 15.50
CA ILE A 170 1.58 16.59 15.56
C ILE A 170 1.91 17.96 16.14
N ASN A 171 2.42 17.96 17.36
CA ASN A 171 2.89 19.13 18.08
C ASN A 171 4.35 19.43 17.71
N HIS A 172 4.55 20.05 16.55
CA HIS A 172 5.87 20.47 16.08
C HIS A 172 5.73 21.73 15.24
N SER A 173 6.58 22.75 15.45
CA SER A 173 6.44 24.08 14.84
C SER A 173 6.48 24.07 13.31
N ASP A 174 7.29 23.17 12.74
CA ASP A 174 7.45 23.06 11.29
C ASP A 174 6.42 22.13 10.62
N ALA A 175 5.61 21.42 11.40
CA ALA A 175 4.62 20.48 10.88
C ALA A 175 3.48 21.21 10.17
N LYS A 176 3.11 20.75 8.97
CA LYS A 176 1.98 21.31 8.21
C LYS A 176 1.07 20.21 7.70
N SER A 177 -0.23 20.33 8.00
CA SER A 177 -1.21 19.38 7.50
C SER A 177 -1.46 19.58 6.00
N LYS A 178 -1.46 18.47 5.26
CA LYS A 178 -1.69 18.42 3.82
C LYS A 178 -2.63 17.25 3.50
N PRO A 179 -3.38 17.30 2.38
CA PRO A 179 -4.20 16.17 1.96
C PRO A 179 -3.37 14.89 1.80
N LEU A 180 -3.88 13.78 2.32
CA LEU A 180 -3.19 12.49 2.29
C LEU A 180 -3.68 11.66 1.10
N SER A 181 -2.85 11.49 0.07
CA SER A 181 -3.21 10.69 -1.11
C SER A 181 -3.49 9.22 -0.78
N TRP A 182 -2.82 8.70 0.25
CA TRP A 182 -2.96 7.34 0.73
C TRP A 182 -4.08 7.15 1.77
N MET A 183 -4.67 8.23 2.28
CA MET A 183 -5.82 8.19 3.19
C MET A 183 -6.72 9.40 2.95
N PRO A 184 -7.44 9.45 1.80
CA PRO A 184 -8.13 10.66 1.33
C PRO A 184 -9.29 11.12 2.22
N GLU A 185 -9.83 10.21 3.04
CA GLU A 185 -10.89 10.49 4.01
C GLU A 185 -10.33 11.09 5.32
N LEU A 186 -9.02 11.05 5.55
CA LEU A 186 -8.35 11.72 6.66
C LEU A 186 -7.84 13.07 6.16
N ILE A 187 -8.61 14.12 6.44
CA ILE A 187 -8.45 15.46 5.86
C ILE A 187 -7.80 16.44 6.85
N PRO A 188 -7.04 17.43 6.36
CA PRO A 188 -6.55 18.53 7.19
C PRO A 188 -7.68 19.28 7.90
N VAL A 189 -7.57 19.46 9.22
CA VAL A 189 -8.55 20.20 10.03
C VAL A 189 -7.92 21.40 10.71
N LYS A 190 -8.73 22.39 11.08
CA LYS A 190 -8.29 23.54 11.86
C LYS A 190 -7.91 23.11 13.28
N ASN A 191 -6.67 23.41 13.66
CA ASN A 191 -6.16 23.18 15.00
C ASN A 191 -4.93 24.09 15.23
N ASP A 192 -4.57 24.31 16.50
CA ASP A 192 -3.36 25.05 16.85
C ASP A 192 -2.08 24.28 16.43
N ASN A 193 -2.18 22.95 16.37
CA ASN A 193 -1.13 22.04 15.90
C ASN A 193 -1.42 21.52 14.48
N CYS A 194 -0.45 20.82 13.90
CA CYS A 194 -0.67 20.10 12.64
C CYS A 194 -1.65 18.95 12.89
N ALA A 195 -2.81 18.98 12.23
CA ALA A 195 -3.90 18.06 12.54
C ALA A 195 -4.60 17.50 11.31
N TRP A 196 -5.11 16.27 11.45
CA TRP A 196 -6.05 15.66 10.52
C TRP A 196 -7.25 15.08 11.25
N GLY A 197 -8.42 15.12 10.61
CA GLY A 197 -9.67 14.55 11.10
C GLY A 197 -10.39 13.77 10.00
N TRP A 198 -11.30 12.87 10.38
CA TRP A 198 -12.09 12.13 9.41
C TRP A 198 -13.09 13.04 8.70
N ARG A 199 -13.25 12.86 7.39
CA ARG A 199 -14.29 13.53 6.61
C ARG A 199 -15.68 13.09 7.09
N GLY A 200 -16.50 14.06 7.49
CA GLY A 200 -17.85 13.83 8.03
C GLY A 200 -17.93 14.03 9.56
N ASP A 201 -19.06 13.69 10.17
CA ASP A 201 -19.34 13.94 11.59
C ASP A 201 -18.68 12.93 12.56
N GLY A 202 -17.44 12.54 12.28
CA GLY A 202 -16.64 11.73 13.20
C GLY A 202 -16.27 12.54 14.43
N LYS A 203 -16.67 12.09 15.62
CA LYS A 203 -16.26 12.71 16.89
C LYS A 203 -15.23 11.85 17.61
N VAL A 204 -14.20 12.48 18.16
CA VAL A 204 -13.31 11.78 19.09
C VAL A 204 -14.05 11.53 20.40
N SER A 205 -13.89 10.32 20.94
CA SER A 205 -14.56 9.91 22.17
C SER A 205 -13.90 10.49 23.43
N THR A 206 -12.62 10.86 23.34
CA THR A 206 -11.76 11.28 24.46
C THR A 206 -10.81 12.38 24.01
N THR A 207 -10.33 13.18 24.96
CA THR A 207 -9.36 14.25 24.69
C THR A 207 -8.00 13.68 24.28
N PRO A 208 -7.32 14.23 23.26
CA PRO A 208 -5.98 13.81 22.89
C PRO A 208 -4.97 14.05 24.02
N PRO A 209 -4.02 13.12 24.24
CA PRO A 209 -2.85 13.33 25.09
C PRO A 209 -1.94 14.44 24.54
N SER A 210 -1.07 14.99 25.39
CA SER A 210 -0.19 16.12 25.05
C SER A 210 1.19 15.74 24.49
N ASN A 211 1.36 14.50 23.99
CA ASN A 211 2.61 14.05 23.37
C ASN A 211 2.81 14.67 21.98
N ASP A 212 4.02 14.50 21.43
CA ASP A 212 4.44 15.15 20.19
C ASP A 212 3.69 14.64 18.95
N LEU A 213 3.47 13.32 18.87
CA LEU A 213 2.65 12.69 17.84
C LEU A 213 1.58 11.83 18.52
N VAL A 214 0.31 12.14 18.26
CA VAL A 214 -0.81 11.35 18.76
C VAL A 214 -1.81 11.04 17.64
N TYR A 215 -2.33 9.82 17.61
CA TYR A 215 -3.35 9.41 16.64
C TYR A 215 -4.33 8.39 17.22
N CYS A 216 -5.58 8.44 16.78
CA CYS A 216 -6.62 7.55 17.27
C CYS A 216 -6.47 6.10 16.76
N ASN A 217 -7.08 5.17 17.51
CA ASN A 217 -7.26 3.77 17.11
C ASN A 217 -7.93 3.60 15.72
N SER A 218 -8.81 4.52 15.34
CA SER A 218 -9.45 4.50 14.03
C SER A 218 -8.47 4.77 12.88
N VAL A 219 -7.43 5.56 13.12
CA VAL A 219 -6.40 5.89 12.12
C VAL A 219 -5.50 4.68 11.86
N ILE A 220 -5.00 4.03 12.92
CA ILE A 220 -4.24 2.79 12.79
C ILE A 220 -5.07 1.67 12.19
N LEU A 221 -6.35 1.56 12.54
CA LEU A 221 -7.25 0.57 11.95
C LEU A 221 -7.42 0.78 10.44
N SER A 222 -7.62 2.03 10.01
CA SER A 222 -7.67 2.37 8.59
C SER A 222 -6.34 2.10 7.87
N TRP A 223 -5.21 2.30 8.55
CA TRP A 223 -3.90 1.95 8.02
C TRP A 223 -3.70 0.43 7.86
N ILE A 224 -4.10 -0.37 8.85
CA ILE A 224 -4.08 -1.85 8.79
C ILE A 224 -4.91 -2.34 7.59
N ARG A 225 -6.14 -1.81 7.44
CA ARG A 225 -7.02 -2.13 6.30
C ARG A 225 -6.32 -1.85 4.98
N ARG A 226 -5.63 -0.72 4.88
CA ARG A 226 -4.86 -0.34 3.69
C ARG A 226 -3.68 -1.27 3.46
N LEU A 227 -2.88 -1.60 4.46
CA LEU A 227 -1.74 -2.52 4.33
C LEU A 227 -2.18 -3.88 3.77
N VAL A 228 -3.27 -4.44 4.31
CA VAL A 228 -3.84 -5.71 3.84
C VAL A 228 -4.43 -5.58 2.43
N ALA A 229 -5.14 -4.49 2.14
CA ALA A 229 -5.67 -4.24 0.79
C ALA A 229 -4.55 -4.10 -0.26
N MET A 230 -3.45 -3.42 0.07
CA MET A 230 -2.27 -3.32 -0.79
C MET A 230 -1.61 -4.68 -1.01
N ARG A 231 -1.54 -5.54 0.01
CA ARG A 231 -1.09 -6.94 -0.14
C ARG A 231 -1.98 -7.71 -1.13
N HIS A 232 -3.30 -7.61 -1.01
CA HIS A 232 -4.22 -8.23 -1.98
C HIS A 232 -4.06 -7.70 -3.40
N GLN A 233 -3.85 -6.39 -3.58
CA GLN A 233 -3.58 -5.81 -4.89
C GLN A 233 -2.30 -6.36 -5.54
N ARG A 234 -1.34 -6.84 -4.74
CA ARG A 234 -0.13 -7.52 -5.19
C ARG A 234 -0.30 -9.03 -5.41
N GLY A 235 -1.51 -9.57 -5.24
CA GLY A 235 -1.79 -11.00 -5.31
C GLY A 235 -1.31 -11.81 -4.09
N GLU A 236 -0.95 -11.14 -3.00
CA GLU A 236 -0.58 -11.79 -1.73
C GLU A 236 -1.83 -12.16 -0.93
N SER A 237 -1.72 -13.12 -0.01
CA SER A 237 -2.81 -13.61 0.84
C SER A 237 -3.29 -12.64 1.94
N GLY A 238 -2.70 -11.44 2.01
CA GLY A 238 -3.07 -10.40 2.97
C GLY A 238 -2.36 -10.47 4.33
N LEU A 239 -2.00 -11.67 4.80
CA LEU A 239 -1.08 -11.91 5.93
C LEU A 239 0.09 -12.78 5.47
N GLU A 240 1.21 -12.65 6.16
CA GLU A 240 2.37 -13.51 5.92
C GLU A 240 2.07 -14.97 6.30
N GLU A 241 2.57 -15.90 5.49
CA GLU A 241 2.49 -17.35 5.73
C GLU A 241 1.07 -17.94 5.85
N LEU A 242 0.05 -17.21 5.41
CA LEU A 242 -1.30 -17.76 5.24
C LEU A 242 -1.29 -18.94 4.26
N PRO A 243 -1.96 -20.06 4.57
CA PRO A 243 -2.12 -21.16 3.64
C PRO A 243 -2.71 -20.72 2.29
N GLU A 244 -2.32 -21.41 1.21
CA GLU A 244 -2.87 -21.20 -0.12
C GLU A 244 -4.40 -21.38 -0.11
N GLY A 245 -5.13 -20.46 -0.74
CA GLY A 245 -6.59 -20.44 -0.75
C GLY A 245 -7.25 -19.74 0.44
N PHE A 246 -6.49 -19.29 1.45
CA PHE A 246 -7.04 -18.47 2.54
C PHE A 246 -6.91 -16.99 2.21
N GLN A 247 -7.92 -16.20 2.57
CA GLN A 247 -7.95 -14.77 2.28
C GLN A 247 -8.46 -13.97 3.47
N VAL A 248 -7.83 -12.84 3.78
CA VAL A 248 -8.31 -11.94 4.83
C VAL A 248 -9.28 -10.92 4.27
N MET A 249 -10.31 -10.55 5.03
CA MET A 249 -11.23 -9.48 4.66
C MET A 249 -10.81 -8.18 5.36
N PRO A 250 -10.12 -7.24 4.70
CA PRO A 250 -9.59 -6.05 5.37
C PRO A 250 -10.71 -5.21 6.00
N SER A 251 -11.84 -5.05 5.32
CA SER A 251 -13.00 -4.28 5.81
C SER A 251 -13.57 -4.79 7.13
N SER A 252 -13.35 -6.06 7.48
CA SER A 252 -13.83 -6.67 8.72
C SER A 252 -12.94 -6.39 9.94
N ALA A 253 -11.81 -5.71 9.75
CA ALA A 253 -10.86 -5.45 10.83
C ALA A 253 -11.50 -4.67 11.98
N GLU A 254 -11.27 -5.17 13.18
CA GLU A 254 -11.67 -4.58 14.45
C GLU A 254 -10.45 -4.51 15.38
N LEU A 255 -10.29 -3.35 16.04
CA LEU A 255 -9.22 -3.10 16.99
C LEU A 255 -9.82 -2.83 18.36
N GLU A 256 -9.46 -3.66 19.33
CA GLU A 256 -9.87 -3.53 20.73
C GLU A 256 -8.64 -3.21 21.59
N ARG A 257 -8.84 -2.42 22.64
CA ARG A 257 -7.80 -2.14 23.65
C ARG A 257 -8.10 -2.92 24.92
N ASP A 258 -7.09 -3.57 25.46
CA ASP A 258 -7.11 -4.17 26.80
C ASP A 258 -5.84 -3.76 27.56
N GLY A 259 -5.94 -2.71 28.39
CA GLY A 259 -4.77 -2.08 29.03
C GLY A 259 -3.77 -1.56 27.98
N ASN A 260 -2.53 -2.04 28.07
CA ASN A 260 -1.45 -1.75 27.11
C ASN A 260 -1.45 -2.70 25.90
N ASN A 261 -2.42 -3.62 25.82
CA ASN A 261 -2.54 -4.51 24.67
C ASN A 261 -3.50 -3.92 23.64
N LEU A 262 -3.10 -4.01 22.38
CA LEU A 262 -3.97 -3.83 21.23
C LEU A 262 -4.28 -5.20 20.65
N LYS A 263 -5.56 -5.51 20.50
CA LYS A 263 -6.06 -6.76 19.93
C LYS A 263 -6.68 -6.47 18.56
N LEU A 264 -6.10 -7.05 17.52
CA LEU A 264 -6.63 -7.03 16.17
C LEU A 264 -7.42 -8.32 15.94
N SER A 265 -8.66 -8.18 15.45
CA SER A 265 -9.41 -9.30 14.89
C SER A 265 -9.84 -9.00 13.47
N MET A 266 -9.82 -10.00 12.61
CA MET A 266 -10.20 -9.89 11.20
C MET A 266 -10.88 -11.19 10.77
N ILE A 267 -11.86 -11.09 9.88
CA ILE A 267 -12.43 -12.26 9.21
C ILE A 267 -11.40 -12.81 8.22
N VAL A 268 -11.16 -14.11 8.32
CA VAL A 268 -10.35 -14.90 7.39
C VAL A 268 -11.27 -15.93 6.74
N ASP A 269 -11.33 -15.90 5.42
CA ASP A 269 -11.95 -16.90 4.58
C ASP A 269 -10.97 -18.08 4.42
N LEU A 270 -11.40 -19.26 4.86
CA LEU A 270 -10.62 -20.50 4.80
C LEU A 270 -11.00 -21.35 3.57
N GLY A 271 -11.67 -20.76 2.58
CA GLY A 271 -12.19 -21.43 1.40
C GLY A 271 -13.35 -22.36 1.75
N GLU A 272 -13.22 -23.65 1.43
CA GLU A 272 -14.27 -24.65 1.71
C GLU A 272 -14.57 -24.83 3.21
N ASN A 273 -13.66 -24.40 4.09
CA ASN A 273 -13.83 -24.48 5.54
C ASN A 273 -14.58 -23.28 6.14
N GLY A 274 -15.00 -22.32 5.31
CA GLY A 274 -15.85 -21.19 5.71
C GLY A 274 -15.10 -20.00 6.30
N LEU A 275 -15.87 -19.09 6.90
CA LEU A 275 -15.37 -17.84 7.47
C LEU A 275 -15.12 -17.97 8.97
N VAL A 276 -13.97 -17.46 9.43
CA VAL A 276 -13.61 -17.42 10.85
C VAL A 276 -13.09 -16.03 11.24
N ARG A 277 -13.17 -15.68 12.52
CA ARG A 277 -12.67 -14.39 13.04
C ARG A 277 -11.58 -14.62 14.10
N PRO A 278 -10.36 -15.01 13.69
CA PRO A 278 -9.21 -15.08 14.57
C PRO A 278 -8.84 -13.70 15.10
N TRP A 279 -8.05 -13.69 16.16
CA TRP A 279 -7.50 -12.49 16.74
C TRP A 279 -6.05 -12.72 17.15
N ALA A 280 -5.29 -11.64 17.21
CA ALA A 280 -3.97 -11.60 17.81
C ALA A 280 -3.80 -10.30 18.60
N SER A 281 -2.87 -10.26 19.55
CA SER A 281 -2.59 -9.06 20.32
C SER A 281 -1.11 -8.72 20.37
N VAL A 282 -0.82 -7.43 20.46
CA VAL A 282 0.51 -6.90 20.75
C VAL A 282 0.46 -6.10 22.03
N ASN A 283 1.54 -6.17 22.80
CA ASN A 283 1.77 -5.28 23.93
C ASN A 283 2.51 -4.03 23.44
N VAL A 284 2.06 -2.86 23.91
CA VAL A 284 2.63 -1.56 23.57
C VAL A 284 3.05 -0.87 24.87
N ASP A 285 4.35 -0.94 25.16
CA ASP A 285 4.95 -0.33 26.36
C ASP A 285 6.39 0.15 26.04
N GLY A 286 6.50 1.38 25.53
CA GLY A 286 7.74 1.98 25.02
C GLY A 286 8.23 1.37 23.70
N LYS A 287 7.90 0.10 23.44
CA LYS A 287 8.12 -0.66 22.21
C LYS A 287 6.92 -1.57 21.94
N VAL A 288 6.80 -2.04 20.70
CA VAL A 288 5.79 -3.02 20.31
C VAL A 288 6.38 -4.43 20.46
N SER A 289 5.63 -5.35 21.08
CA SER A 289 5.99 -6.77 21.13
C SER A 289 4.77 -7.65 20.93
N ILE A 290 4.93 -8.74 20.17
CA ILE A 290 3.86 -9.70 19.89
C ILE A 290 3.58 -10.54 21.14
N ASN A 291 2.31 -10.66 21.52
CA ASN A 291 1.91 -11.68 22.51
C ASN A 291 1.86 -13.04 21.81
N PRO A 292 2.42 -14.11 22.40
CA PRO A 292 2.52 -15.40 21.73
C PRO A 292 1.14 -16.04 21.50
N ALA A 293 1.04 -16.85 20.45
CA ALA A 293 -0.13 -17.68 20.21
C ALA A 293 -0.40 -18.63 21.40
N PRO A 294 -1.66 -18.98 21.70
CA PRO A 294 -1.98 -19.96 22.75
C PRO A 294 -1.27 -21.31 22.53
N GLU A 295 -0.74 -21.91 23.61
CA GLU A 295 0.15 -23.09 23.54
C GLU A 295 -0.46 -24.33 22.84
N ASN A 296 -1.79 -24.44 22.81
CA ASN A 296 -2.51 -25.57 22.22
C ASN A 296 -3.10 -25.30 20.83
N LEU A 297 -2.71 -24.19 20.19
CA LEU A 297 -3.20 -23.83 18.86
C LEU A 297 -2.55 -24.73 17.79
N GLY A 298 -3.36 -25.27 16.87
CA GLY A 298 -2.82 -26.00 15.72
C GLY A 298 -1.92 -25.11 14.85
N SER A 299 -0.94 -25.68 14.15
CA SER A 299 0.08 -24.94 13.39
C SER A 299 -0.50 -23.92 12.40
N THR A 300 -1.58 -24.27 11.70
CA THR A 300 -2.29 -23.34 10.79
C THR A 300 -2.86 -22.12 11.52
N TRP A 301 -3.45 -22.35 12.69
CA TRP A 301 -4.03 -21.28 13.50
C TRP A 301 -2.94 -20.40 14.11
N ALA A 302 -1.80 -20.98 14.49
CA ALA A 302 -0.65 -20.24 14.98
C ALA A 302 -0.12 -19.28 13.90
N ARG A 303 0.00 -19.74 12.65
CA ARG A 303 0.37 -18.87 11.52
C ARG A 303 -0.61 -17.73 11.29
N ILE A 304 -1.91 -17.98 11.36
CA ILE A 304 -2.91 -16.91 11.22
C ILE A 304 -2.79 -15.90 12.35
N HIS A 305 -2.62 -16.37 13.58
CA HIS A 305 -2.38 -15.52 14.74
C HIS A 305 -1.12 -14.64 14.55
N ASP A 306 0.00 -15.25 14.19
CA ASP A 306 1.28 -14.55 14.02
C ASP A 306 1.24 -13.57 12.85
N GLY A 307 0.57 -13.93 11.74
CA GLY A 307 0.32 -13.05 10.62
C GLY A 307 -0.49 -11.80 11.00
N LEU A 308 -1.54 -11.95 11.82
CA LEU A 308 -2.30 -10.81 12.34
C LEU A 308 -1.45 -9.93 13.25
N ALA A 309 -0.65 -10.54 14.14
CA ALA A 309 0.24 -9.80 15.02
C ALA A 309 1.28 -9.00 14.22
N ASN A 310 1.91 -9.62 13.21
CA ASN A 310 2.89 -8.97 12.34
C ASN A 310 2.30 -7.79 11.56
N VAL A 311 1.07 -7.91 11.05
CA VAL A 311 0.41 -6.78 10.38
C VAL A 311 0.20 -5.61 11.36
N MET A 312 -0.16 -5.89 12.60
CA MET A 312 -0.33 -4.85 13.61
C MET A 312 1.00 -4.20 14.01
N VAL A 313 2.08 -4.98 14.18
CA VAL A 313 3.43 -4.46 14.38
C VAL A 313 3.84 -3.55 13.23
N THR A 314 3.72 -4.05 11.99
CA THR A 314 4.03 -3.29 10.77
C THR A 314 3.26 -1.98 10.73
N ALA A 315 1.97 -2.00 11.09
CA ALA A 315 1.14 -0.81 11.09
C ALA A 315 1.62 0.23 12.13
N LEU A 316 1.95 -0.21 13.34
CA LEU A 316 2.42 0.65 14.44
C LEU A 316 3.82 1.22 14.17
N GLU A 317 4.64 0.50 13.42
CA GLU A 317 5.99 0.94 13.03
C GLU A 317 5.98 1.88 11.82
N THR A 318 5.05 1.71 10.88
CA THR A 318 5.07 2.46 9.60
C THR A 318 4.18 3.71 9.60
N LEU A 319 3.03 3.68 10.29
CA LEU A 319 2.10 4.82 10.28
C LEU A 319 2.72 6.12 10.81
N PRO A 320 3.47 6.14 11.93
CA PRO A 320 4.09 7.37 12.44
C PRO A 320 4.98 8.05 11.40
N GLY A 321 5.85 7.28 10.74
CA GLY A 321 6.72 7.78 9.68
C GLY A 321 5.94 8.38 8.51
N GLN A 322 4.85 7.73 8.09
CA GLN A 322 3.99 8.25 7.02
C GLN A 322 3.31 9.57 7.39
N LEU A 323 2.85 9.71 8.64
CA LEU A 323 2.25 10.94 9.14
C LEU A 323 3.27 12.08 9.25
N LEU A 324 4.46 11.80 9.79
CA LEU A 324 5.54 12.78 9.90
C LEU A 324 6.02 13.24 8.52
N GLN A 325 6.20 12.31 7.58
CA GLN A 325 6.55 12.65 6.20
C GLN A 325 5.47 13.51 5.54
N ALA A 326 4.19 13.18 5.72
CA ALA A 326 3.09 13.99 5.21
C ALA A 326 3.03 15.39 5.84
N ALA A 327 3.45 15.51 7.10
CA ALA A 327 3.60 16.78 7.80
C ALA A 327 4.79 17.62 7.30
N GLY A 328 5.67 17.05 6.48
CA GLY A 328 6.91 17.68 6.02
C GLY A 328 8.07 17.56 7.01
N LEU A 329 8.00 16.62 7.95
CA LEU A 329 9.05 16.38 8.94
C LEU A 329 9.95 15.20 8.53
N GLN A 330 11.21 15.27 8.92
CA GLN A 330 12.21 14.21 8.79
C GLN A 330 12.85 13.97 10.16
N THR A 331 12.02 13.58 11.13
CA THR A 331 12.45 13.28 12.50
C THR A 331 12.11 11.83 12.87
N ASN A 332 12.89 11.27 13.79
CA ASN A 332 12.59 9.96 14.35
C ASN A 332 11.53 10.07 15.46
N TRP A 333 10.90 8.94 15.76
CA TRP A 333 9.92 8.82 16.83
C TRP A 333 10.29 7.65 17.74
N THR A 334 9.95 7.79 19.02
CA THR A 334 10.24 6.80 20.06
C THR A 334 9.10 6.73 21.08
N ASN A 335 9.24 5.85 22.07
CA ASN A 335 8.35 5.78 23.24
C ASN A 335 6.86 5.59 22.88
N ILE A 336 6.57 4.56 22.08
CA ILE A 336 5.18 4.26 21.74
C ILE A 336 4.39 3.88 23.00
N SER A 337 3.21 4.48 23.18
CA SER A 337 2.29 4.12 24.26
C SER A 337 0.82 4.28 23.86
N VAL A 338 -0.09 3.72 24.67
CA VAL A 338 -1.52 3.69 24.37
C VAL A 338 -2.31 4.36 25.50
N HIS A 339 -3.11 5.35 25.16
CA HIS A 339 -3.91 6.16 26.08
C HIS A 339 -5.35 6.25 25.60
N GLU A 340 -6.31 5.65 26.30
CA GLU A 340 -7.77 5.78 26.08
C GLU A 340 -8.23 6.17 24.66
N GLY A 341 -7.98 5.28 23.67
CA GLY A 341 -8.38 5.48 22.28
C GLY A 341 -7.32 6.12 21.38
N TRP A 342 -6.17 6.48 21.94
CA TRP A 342 -5.03 7.12 21.31
C TRP A 342 -3.78 6.27 21.41
N ILE A 343 -2.93 6.42 20.41
CA ILE A 343 -1.55 5.94 20.39
C ILE A 343 -0.65 7.16 20.29
N THR A 344 0.41 7.19 21.09
CA THR A 344 1.28 8.35 21.23
C THR A 344 2.74 7.96 21.00
N HIS A 345 3.52 8.93 20.53
CA HIS A 345 4.96 8.84 20.35
C HIS A 345 5.60 10.17 20.76
N ASP A 346 6.86 10.09 21.19
CA ASP A 346 7.72 11.25 21.40
C ASP A 346 8.60 11.44 20.16
N LEU A 347 8.81 12.68 19.73
CA LEU A 347 9.67 13.00 18.59
C LEU A 347 11.08 13.32 19.10
N SER A 348 12.09 12.86 18.38
CA SER A 348 13.47 13.28 18.64
C SER A 348 13.65 14.75 18.23
N GLU A 349 14.37 15.52 19.05
CA GLU A 349 14.85 16.87 18.69
C GLU A 349 15.78 16.87 17.48
#